data_AF-A0A1E5LGQ1-F1
#
_entry.id   AF-A0A1E5LGQ1-F1
#
_cell.length_a   1.000
_cell.length_b   1.000
_cell.length_c   1.000
_cell.angle_alpha   90.00
_cell.angle_beta   90.00
_cell.angle_gamma   90.00
#
_symmetry.space_group_name_H-M   'P 1'
#
loop_
_entity.id
_entity.type
_entity.pdbx_description
1 polymer ?
#
loop_
_entity_poly.entity_id
_entity_poly.type
_entity_poly.pdbx_seq_one_letter_code
_entity_poly.pdbx_strand_id
1 'polypeptide(L)' 'MNNVQKDRIASSGTNIDAVKRQNDRSGMTYNEVKQLLASTTGGHGTNKYSDTNVDQVKQDIQQSQQNKHT' A
#
# COMPACT_ATOMS: atom_id res chain seq x y z
N MET A 1 13.47 32.03 27.58
CA MET A 1 13.09 32.50 26.23
C MET A 1 11.81 31.79 25.85
N ASN A 2 10.67 32.49 25.85
CA ASN A 2 9.37 31.90 25.51
C ASN A 2 9.06 32.27 24.06
N ASN A 3 9.29 31.33 23.14
CA ASN A 3 8.88 31.49 21.76
C ASN A 3 7.38 31.18 21.70
N VAL A 4 6.54 32.20 21.89
CA VAL A 4 5.09 32.07 21.73
C VAL A 4 4.83 31.93 20.23
N GLN A 5 4.87 30.69 19.74
CA GLN A 5 4.54 30.38 18.35
C GLN A 5 3.09 30.79 18.12
N LYS A 6 2.91 31.84 17.32
CA LYS A 6 1.59 32.27 16.87
C LYS A 6 1.03 31.18 15.95
N ASP A 7 -0.02 30.50 16.40
CA ASP A 7 -0.67 29.43 15.64
C ASP A 7 -1.14 29.95 14.27
N ARG A 8 -0.82 29.19 13.22
CA ARG A 8 -1.23 29.49 11.84
C ARG A 8 -2.69 29.11 11.64
N ILE A 9 -3.50 30.09 11.27
CA ILE A 9 -4.93 29.91 11.00
C ILE A 9 -5.19 30.03 9.50
N ALA A 10 -5.84 29.04 8.91
CA ALA A 10 -6.29 29.07 7.53
C ALA A 10 -7.44 30.09 7.34
N SER A 11 -7.70 30.52 6.09
CA SER A 11 -8.81 31.44 5.78
C SER A 11 -10.18 30.88 6.19
N SER A 12 -10.32 29.55 6.27
CA SER A 12 -11.49 28.84 6.79
C SER A 12 -11.62 28.87 8.33
N GLY A 13 -10.69 29.50 9.05
CA GLY A 13 -10.64 29.51 10.51
C GLY A 13 -9.95 28.28 11.14
N THR A 14 -9.39 27.38 10.32
CA THR A 14 -8.76 26.14 10.80
C THR A 14 -7.37 26.41 11.39
N ASN A 15 -7.11 25.93 12.62
CA ASN A 15 -5.77 25.97 13.21
C ASN A 15 -4.87 24.87 12.61
N ILE A 16 -3.98 25.29 11.72
CA ILE A 16 -3.10 24.40 10.95
C ILE A 16 -2.10 23.70 11.86
N ASP A 17 -1.57 24.39 12.87
CA ASP A 17 -0.56 23.82 13.75
C ASP A 17 -1.18 22.78 14.71
N ALA A 18 -2.43 22.97 15.13
CA ALA A 18 -3.19 21.96 15.87
C ALA A 18 -3.46 20.71 15.02
N VAL A 19 -3.87 20.88 13.76
CA VAL A 19 -4.13 19.76 12.84
C VAL A 19 -2.86 18.96 12.57
N LYS A 20 -1.71 19.62 12.36
CA LYS A 20 -0.43 18.92 12.18
C LYS A 20 -0.05 18.10 13.40
N ARG A 21 -0.12 18.67 14.60
CA ARG A 21 0.12 17.95 15.86
C ARG A 21 -0.80 16.74 16.02
N GLN A 22 -2.05 16.84 15.57
CA GLN A 22 -2.99 15.73 15.60
C GLN A 22 -2.64 14.66 14.56
N ASN A 23 -2.27 15.04 13.34
CA ASN A 23 -1.85 14.12 12.29
C ASN A 23 -0.61 13.33 12.72
N ASP A 24 0.38 13.99 13.33
CA ASP A 24 1.59 13.36 13.87
C ASP A 24 1.26 12.32 14.98
N ARG A 25 0.09 12.44 15.62
CA ARG A 25 -0.40 11.54 16.67
C ARG A 25 -1.44 10.53 16.20
N SER A 26 -1.85 10.56 14.93
CA SER A 26 -2.94 9.74 14.40
C SER A 26 -2.52 8.33 13.96
N GLY A 27 -1.23 8.00 14.10
CA GLY A 27 -0.69 6.68 13.73
C GLY A 27 -0.29 6.60 12.26
N MET A 28 -0.10 5.37 11.77
CA MET A 28 0.33 5.13 10.39
C MET A 28 -0.74 5.57 9.39
N THR A 29 -0.29 6.13 8.28
CA THR A 29 -1.15 6.40 7.13
C THR A 29 -1.67 5.09 6.53
N TYR A 30 -2.76 5.20 5.77
CA TYR A 30 -3.34 4.06 5.05
C TYR A 30 -2.30 3.27 4.21
N ASN A 31 -1.41 3.98 3.51
CA ASN A 31 -0.39 3.34 2.68
C ASN A 31 0.68 2.62 3.51
N GLU A 32 1.06 3.19 4.65
CA GLU A 32 2.00 2.56 5.59
C GLU A 32 1.37 1.33 6.24
N VAL A 33 0.11 1.40 6.65
CA VAL A 33 -0.65 0.24 7.14
C VAL A 33 -0.74 -0.84 6.06
N LYS A 34 -1.04 -0.48 4.81
CA LYS A 34 -1.10 -1.42 3.69
C LYS A 34 0.25 -2.13 3.46
N GLN A 35 1.36 -1.39 3.51
CA GLN A 35 2.70 -1.97 3.37
C GLN A 35 3.06 -2.85 4.57
N LEU A 36 2.76 -2.41 5.79
CA LEU A 36 2.99 -3.20 7.00
C LEU A 36 2.21 -4.51 6.94
N LEU A 37 0.93 -4.46 6.59
CA LEU A 37 0.10 -5.65 6.43
C LEU A 37 0.64 -6.57 5.34
N ALA A 38 1.03 -6.04 4.17
CA ALA A 38 1.65 -6.84 3.12
C ALA A 38 2.95 -7.50 3.57
N SER A 39 3.75 -6.84 4.41
CA SER A 39 5.05 -7.33 4.89
C SER A 39 4.95 -8.30 6.07
N THR A 40 3.93 -8.17 6.92
CA THR A 40 3.78 -8.93 8.18
C THR A 40 2.71 -10.02 8.11
N THR A 41 1.72 -9.86 7.23
CA THR A 41 0.57 -10.77 7.12
C THR A 41 0.36 -11.25 5.68
N GLY A 42 0.77 -10.46 4.69
CA GLY A 42 0.84 -10.90 3.29
C GLY A 42 1.98 -11.89 3.09
N GLY A 43 1.81 -12.84 2.17
CA GLY A 43 2.94 -13.65 1.70
C GLY A 43 3.36 -14.85 2.57
N HIS A 44 2.96 -14.93 3.84
CA HIS A 44 3.34 -16.06 4.70
C HIS A 44 2.74 -17.38 4.18
N GLY A 45 3.58 -18.17 3.51
CA GLY A 45 3.19 -19.45 2.93
C GLY A 45 2.41 -19.35 1.61
N THR A 46 2.39 -18.20 0.93
CA THR A 46 1.83 -18.09 -0.43
C THR A 46 2.88 -18.15 -1.55
N ASN A 47 4.17 -18.26 -1.19
CA ASN A 47 5.24 -18.53 -2.16
C ASN A 47 4.93 -19.79 -2.99
N LYS A 48 4.44 -20.85 -2.33
CA LYS A 48 3.94 -22.09 -2.99
C LYS A 48 2.76 -21.90 -3.95
N TYR A 49 2.07 -20.76 -3.89
CA TYR A 49 0.95 -20.40 -4.76
C TYR A 49 1.35 -19.35 -5.81
N SER A 50 2.61 -18.89 -5.80
CA SER A 50 3.13 -17.88 -6.72
C SER A 50 4.28 -18.43 -7.60
N ASP A 51 4.55 -19.74 -7.55
CA ASP A 51 5.52 -20.45 -8.41
C ASP A 51 4.98 -20.65 -9.85
N THR A 52 4.20 -19.69 -10.34
CA THR A 52 3.75 -19.69 -11.72
C THR A 52 4.95 -19.37 -12.61
N ASN A 53 5.56 -20.39 -13.20
CA ASN A 53 6.50 -20.20 -14.29
C ASN A 53 5.74 -19.64 -15.50
N VAL A 54 5.91 -18.35 -15.74
CA VAL A 54 5.22 -17.61 -16.82
C VAL A 54 5.49 -18.23 -18.18
N ASP A 55 6.67 -18.78 -18.41
CA ASP A 55 7.02 -19.41 -19.68
C ASP A 55 6.32 -20.76 -19.86
N GLN A 56 6.22 -21.55 -18.79
CA GLN A 56 5.44 -22.80 -18.81
C GLN A 56 3.96 -22.54 -19.10
N VAL A 57 3.36 -21.56 -18.43
CA VAL A 57 1.94 -21.20 -18.66
C VAL A 57 1.70 -20.72 -20.09
N LYS A 58 2.63 -19.96 -20.67
CA LYS A 58 2.52 -19.54 -22.06
C LYS A 58 2.54 -20.74 -23.03
N GLN A 59 3.41 -21.72 -22.80
CA GLN A 59 3.49 -22.93 -23.63
C GLN A 59 2.21 -23.76 -23.54
N ASP A 60 1.69 -23.99 -22.33
CA ASP A 60 0.47 -24.78 -22.12
C ASP A 60 -0.75 -24.14 -22.79
N ILE A 61 -0.88 -22.81 -22.70
CA ILE A 61 -1.94 -22.07 -23.37
C ILE A 61 -1.82 -22.22 -24.89
N GLN A 62 -0.62 -22.10 -25.47
CA GLN A 62 -0.42 -22.21 -26.92
C GLN A 62 -0.76 -23.61 -27.44
N GLN A 63 -0.30 -24.67 -26.75
CA GLN A 63 -0.62 -26.05 -27.11
C GLN A 63 -2.12 -26.35 -26.99
N SER A 64 -2.77 -25.83 -25.95
CA SER A 64 -4.23 -25.97 -25.77
C SER A 64 -5.01 -25.34 -26.91
N GLN A 65 -4.55 -24.21 -27.47
CA GLN A 65 -5.21 -23.57 -28.62
C GLN A 65 -4.97 -24.34 -29.93
N GLN A 66 -3.77 -24.90 -30.13
CA GLN A 66 -3.46 -25.70 -31.31
C GLN A 66 -4.28 -27.00 -31.35
N ASN A 67 -4.40 -27.69 -30.21
CA ASN A 67 -5.16 -28.94 -30.10
C ASN A 67 -6.69 -28.75 -30.21
N LYS A 68 -7.19 -27.51 -30.09
CA LYS A 68 -8.61 -27.17 -30.32
C LYS A 68 -8.95 -26.89 -31.78
N HIS A 69 -7.96 -26.81 -32.65
CA HIS A 69 -8.13 -26.50 -34.08
C HIS A 69 -7.78 -27.69 -34.99
N THR A 70 -7.62 -28.89 -34.41
CA THR A 70 -7.48 -30.16 -35.12
C THR A 70 -8.69 -31.02 -34.85
#